data_AF-A0A951AXC6-F1
#
_entry.id   AF-A0A951AXC6-F1
#
_cell.length_a   1.000
_cell.length_b   1.000
_cell.length_c   1.000
_cell.angle_alpha   90.00
_cell.angle_beta   90.00
_cell.angle_gamma   90.00
#
_symmetry.space_group_name_H-M   'P 1'
#
loop_
_entity.id
_entity.type
_entity.pdbx_description
1 polymer ?
#
loop_
_entity_poly.entity_id
_entity_poly.type
_entity_poly.pdbx_seq_one_letter_code
_entity_poly.pdbx_strand_id
1 'polypeptide(L)'
;VDAVSGAVWDGRFRLHQGEGLPPHATLGALGQAARRFREHTHLPASVLQTLPALRSGDTLLAVPHLGYFDGGLRARPVIGFAPPDPAACADWHPT
;
A
#
# COMPACT_ATOMS: atom_id res chain seq x y z
N VAL A 1 8.95 6.17 0.59
CA VAL A 1 8.74 7.34 1.47
C VAL A 1 8.72 6.87 2.92
N ASP A 2 9.01 7.73 3.89
CA ASP A 2 8.89 7.34 5.30
C ASP A 2 7.43 7.04 5.66
N ALA A 3 7.21 5.94 6.37
CA ALA A 3 5.88 5.44 6.71
C ALA A 3 5.32 6.13 7.96
N VAL A 4 5.11 7.44 7.86
CA VAL A 4 4.46 8.27 8.89
C VAL A 4 2.99 8.50 8.56
N SER A 5 2.14 8.71 9.56
CA SER A 5 0.73 9.02 9.34
C SER A 5 0.58 10.25 8.44
N GLY A 6 -0.24 10.14 7.40
CA GLY A 6 -0.41 11.15 6.35
C GLY A 6 0.56 11.02 5.17
N ALA A 7 1.58 10.17 5.24
CA ALA A 7 2.49 9.96 4.13
C ALA A 7 1.75 9.49 2.88
N VAL A 8 2.11 10.07 1.73
CA VAL A 8 1.57 9.71 0.43
C VAL A 8 2.69 9.10 -0.42
N TRP A 9 2.41 7.93 -0.99
CA TRP A 9 3.28 7.23 -1.90
C TRP A 9 2.63 7.10 -3.28
N ASP A 10 3.44 7.24 -4.33
CA ASP A 10 3.02 7.16 -5.74
C ASP A 10 1.90 8.16 -6.12
N GLY A 11 1.74 9.22 -5.32
CA GLY A 11 0.66 10.21 -5.42
C GLY A 11 -0.74 9.69 -5.06
N ARG A 12 -0.91 8.38 -4.90
CA ARG A 12 -2.23 7.73 -4.81
C ARG A 12 -2.46 6.95 -3.54
N PHE A 13 -1.43 6.51 -2.84
CA PHE A 13 -1.59 5.69 -1.64
C PHE A 13 -1.22 6.49 -0.40
N ARG A 14 -2.19 6.69 0.50
CA ARG A 14 -1.99 7.43 1.75
C ARG A 14 -2.00 6.48 2.94
N LEU A 15 -1.01 6.61 3.82
CA LEU A 15 -1.00 5.94 5.12
C LEU A 15 -1.88 6.74 6.09
N HIS A 16 -3.05 6.20 6.44
CA HIS A 16 -3.98 6.81 7.39
C HIS A 16 -3.64 6.49 8.84
N GLN A 17 -3.21 5.25 9.09
CA GLN A 17 -2.82 4.77 10.42
C GLN A 17 -1.46 4.11 10.33
N GLY A 18 -0.44 4.76 10.90
CA GLY A 18 0.94 4.25 10.98
C GLY A 18 1.43 4.07 12.42
N GLU A 19 0.56 4.18 13.41
CA GLU A 19 0.95 4.08 14.83
C GLU A 19 1.51 2.68 15.13
N GLY A 20 2.63 2.62 15.85
CA GLY A 20 3.28 1.36 16.20
C GLY A 20 4.11 0.72 15.09
N LEU A 21 4.30 1.41 13.95
CA LEU A 21 5.34 1.03 12.98
C LEU A 21 6.73 1.24 13.59
N PRO A 22 7.71 0.37 13.28
CA PRO A 22 9.07 0.53 13.73
C PRO A 22 9.69 1.82 13.17
N PRO A 23 10.69 2.40 13.87
CA PRO A 23 11.43 3.53 13.36
C PRO A 23 12.06 3.18 12.00
N HIS A 24 12.13 4.17 11.10
CA HIS A 24 12.61 4.00 9.72
C HIS A 24 11.80 3.03 8.87
N ALA A 25 10.55 2.75 9.26
CA ALA A 25 9.61 2.09 8.37
C ALA A 25 9.38 2.96 7.13
N THR A 26 9.29 2.32 5.97
CA THR A 26 9.08 2.96 4.68
C THR A 26 7.84 2.39 4.02
N LEU A 27 7.12 3.26 3.32
CA LEU A 27 6.03 2.92 2.41
C LEU A 27 6.57 2.97 0.98
N GLY A 28 6.34 1.89 0.23
CA GLY A 28 6.76 1.77 -1.15
C GLY A 28 6.10 0.62 -1.90
N ALA A 29 6.62 0.33 -3.09
CA ALA A 29 6.15 -0.77 -3.91
C ALA A 29 6.50 -2.13 -3.28
N LEU A 30 5.60 -3.10 -3.42
CA LEU A 30 5.88 -4.49 -3.07
C LEU A 30 7.05 -5.06 -3.89
N GLY A 31 7.13 -4.71 -5.17
CA GLY A 31 8.21 -5.11 -6.07
C GLY A 31 8.39 -6.63 -6.13
N GLN A 32 9.64 -7.10 -6.14
CA GLN A 32 9.96 -8.53 -6.30
C GLN A 32 9.38 -9.44 -5.19
N ALA A 33 9.07 -8.89 -4.00
CA ALA A 33 8.42 -9.65 -2.94
C ALA A 33 6.99 -10.10 -3.33
N ALA A 34 6.40 -9.52 -4.37
CA ALA A 34 5.13 -9.94 -4.99
C ALA A 34 5.10 -11.43 -5.35
N ARG A 35 6.25 -12.02 -5.67
CA ARG A 35 6.35 -13.45 -6.01
C ARG A 35 5.85 -14.35 -4.89
N ARG A 36 6.00 -13.93 -3.62
CA ARG A 36 5.53 -14.67 -2.43
C ARG A 36 4.01 -14.70 -2.30
N PHE A 37 3.32 -13.75 -2.92
CA PHE A 37 1.86 -13.60 -2.83
C PHE A 37 1.14 -14.06 -4.09
N ARG A 38 1.85 -14.57 -5.09
CA ARG A 38 1.27 -14.89 -6.39
C ARG A 38 0.22 -16.01 -6.33
N GLU A 39 0.34 -16.92 -5.37
CA GLU A 39 -0.62 -17.99 -5.14
C GLU A 39 -1.85 -17.53 -4.34
N HIS A 40 -1.78 -16.34 -3.73
CA HIS A 40 -2.81 -15.81 -2.84
C HIS A 40 -3.75 -14.82 -3.56
N THR A 41 -3.53 -14.56 -4.85
CA THR A 41 -4.35 -13.64 -5.63
C THR A 41 -4.29 -13.90 -7.12
N HIS A 42 -5.37 -13.57 -7.84
CA HIS A 42 -5.43 -13.62 -9.30
C HIS A 42 -4.92 -12.34 -9.98
N LEU A 43 -4.38 -11.38 -9.21
CA LEU A 43 -3.90 -10.12 -9.75
C LEU A 43 -2.70 -10.31 -10.71
N PRO A 44 -2.62 -9.51 -11.79
CA PRO A 44 -1.46 -9.51 -12.67
C PRO A 44 -0.15 -9.24 -11.90
N ALA A 45 0.96 -9.82 -12.38
CA ALA A 45 2.27 -9.63 -11.74
C ALA A 45 2.67 -8.15 -11.66
N SER A 46 2.33 -7.36 -12.69
CA SER A 46 2.56 -5.92 -12.75
C SER A 46 1.81 -5.19 -11.64
N VAL A 47 0.52 -5.49 -11.45
CA VAL A 47 -0.31 -4.90 -10.40
C VAL A 47 0.24 -5.26 -9.02
N LEU A 48 0.54 -6.54 -8.80
CA LEU A 48 1.11 -7.03 -7.54
C LEU A 48 2.41 -6.30 -7.16
N GLN A 49 3.31 -6.07 -8.12
CA GLN A 49 4.57 -5.37 -7.88
C GLN A 49 4.35 -3.91 -7.48
N THR A 50 3.27 -3.28 -7.93
CA THR A 50 2.92 -1.90 -7.61
C THR A 50 2.08 -1.73 -6.35
N LEU A 51 1.70 -2.83 -5.67
CA LEU A 51 0.90 -2.72 -4.45
C LEU A 51 1.68 -2.02 -3.33
N PRO A 52 1.00 -1.21 -2.50
CA PRO A 52 1.64 -0.55 -1.38
C PRO A 52 2.06 -1.57 -0.31
N ALA A 53 3.31 -1.48 0.10
CA ALA A 53 3.95 -2.32 1.10
C ALA A 53 4.66 -1.46 2.16
N LEU A 54 4.50 -1.84 3.43
CA LEU A 54 5.34 -1.32 4.53
C LEU A 54 6.57 -2.21 4.67
N ARG A 55 7.74 -1.58 4.84
CA ARG A 55 9.02 -2.26 5.06
C ARG A 55 9.81 -1.57 6.17
N SER A 56 10.64 -2.32 6.89
CA SER A 56 11.72 -1.76 7.70
C SER A 56 13.02 -2.42 7.24
N GLY A 57 13.85 -1.66 6.53
CA GLY A 57 14.96 -2.23 5.75
C GLY A 57 14.46 -3.26 4.73
N ASP A 58 15.04 -4.46 4.76
CA ASP A 58 14.67 -5.59 3.89
C ASP A 58 13.44 -6.38 4.37
N THR A 59 12.97 -6.12 5.59
CA THR A 59 11.84 -6.84 6.19
C THR A 59 10.52 -6.26 5.70
N LEU A 60 9.68 -7.11 5.12
CA LEU A 60 8.31 -6.77 4.73
C LEU A 60 7.40 -6.83 5.97
N LEU A 61 6.82 -5.70 6.34
CA LEU A 61 5.96 -5.58 7.52
C LEU A 61 4.49 -5.80 7.20
N ALA A 62 4.00 -5.24 6.09
CA ALA A 62 2.61 -5.38 5.71
C ALA A 62 2.39 -5.15 4.21
N VAL A 63 1.36 -5.80 3.69
CA VAL A 63 0.76 -5.52 2.38
C VAL A 63 -0.75 -5.43 2.60
N PRO A 64 -1.29 -4.26 2.99
CA PRO A 64 -2.67 -4.16 3.47
C PRO A 64 -3.72 -4.61 2.45
N HIS A 65 -3.45 -4.39 1.15
CA HIS A 65 -4.36 -4.79 0.07
C HIS A 65 -4.44 -6.31 -0.14
N LEU A 66 -3.46 -7.06 0.41
CA LEU A 66 -3.46 -8.52 0.41
C LEU A 66 -3.82 -9.09 1.79
N GLY A 67 -4.17 -8.23 2.76
CA GLY A 67 -4.42 -8.63 4.15
C GLY A 67 -3.18 -9.18 4.88
N TYR A 68 -1.98 -9.00 4.33
CA TYR A 68 -0.75 -9.47 4.96
C TYR A 68 -0.25 -8.46 6.00
N PHE A 69 -0.03 -8.95 7.21
CA PHE A 69 0.54 -8.21 8.33
C PHE A 69 1.52 -9.12 9.06
N ASP A 70 2.75 -8.65 9.26
CA ASP A 70 3.74 -9.33 10.08
C ASP A 70 3.24 -9.41 11.54
N GLY A 71 3.47 -10.56 12.17
CA GLY A 71 3.00 -10.83 13.54
C GLY A 71 3.63 -9.93 14.61
N GLY A 72 4.75 -9.27 14.31
CA GLY A 72 5.42 -8.32 15.20
C GLY A 72 4.79 -6.92 15.20
N LEU A 73 3.83 -6.64 14.32
CA LEU A 73 3.15 -5.34 14.29
C LEU A 73 2.20 -5.16 15.48
N ARG A 74 2.38 -4.05 16.20
CA ARG A 74 1.54 -3.68 17.35
C ARG A 74 0.13 -3.25 16.97
N ALA A 75 -0.04 -2.74 15.75
CA ALA A 75 -1.31 -2.29 15.20
C ALA A 75 -1.38 -2.59 13.70
N ARG A 76 -2.58 -2.63 13.14
CA ARG A 76 -2.80 -2.85 11.70
C ARG A 76 -2.73 -1.52 10.96
N PRO A 77 -1.70 -1.28 10.13
CA PRO A 77 -1.64 -0.05 9.36
C PRO A 77 -2.73 0.00 8.31
N VAL A 78 -3.32 1.17 8.12
CA VAL A 78 -4.36 1.42 7.12
C VAL A 78 -3.80 2.27 6.00
N ILE A 79 -3.75 1.71 4.80
CA ILE A 79 -3.37 2.41 3.57
C ILE A 79 -4.58 2.49 2.66
N GLY A 80 -4.97 3.72 2.32
CA GLY A 80 -6.08 4.01 1.41
C GLY A 80 -5.58 4.44 0.04
N PHE A 81 -6.37 4.15 -1.00
CA PHE A 81 -6.22 4.76 -2.31
C PHE A 81 -6.91 6.13 -2.31
N ALA A 82 -6.11 7.19 -2.31
CA ALA A 82 -6.52 8.59 -2.31
C ALA A 82 -5.73 9.33 -3.42
N PRO A 83 -6.18 9.28 -4.69
CA PRO A 83 -5.58 10.06 -5.76
C PRO A 83 -5.72 11.58 -5.48
N PRO A 84 -4.82 12.42 -6.02
CA PRO A 84 -4.79 13.85 -5.72
C PRO A 84 -6.02 14.60 -6.30
N ASP A 85 -6.64 14.04 -7.32
CA ASP A 85 -7.91 14.46 -7.90
C ASP A 85 -8.77 13.20 -8.04
N PRO A 86 -10.01 13.15 -7.51
CA PRO A 86 -10.94 12.10 -7.93
C PRO A 86 -11.05 12.21 -9.45
N ALA A 87 -11.03 11.10 -10.19
CA ALA A 87 -11.34 11.13 -11.62
C ALA A 87 -12.84 11.48 -11.79
N ALA A 88 -13.19 12.73 -11.49
CA ALA A 88 -14.51 13.30 -11.67
C ALA A 88 -14.49 13.99 -13.03
N CYS A 89 -14.77 13.23 -14.06
CA CYS A 89 -15.44 13.76 -15.25
C CYS A 89 -15.92 12.62 -16.14
N ALA A 90 -17.23 12.41 -16.14
CA ALA A 90 -17.99 12.57 -17.36
C ALA A 90 -19.39 13.02 -16.93
N ASP A 91 -19.72 14.29 -17.18
CA ASP A 91 -21.10 14.72 -17.30
C ASP A 91 -21.77 13.78 -18.31
N TRP A 92 -22.61 12.89 -17.79
CA TRP A 92 -23.39 11.98 -18.61
C TRP A 92 -24.51 12.80 -19.25
N HIS A 93 -24.40 13.06 -20.56
CA HIS A 93 -25.48 13.65 -21.35
C HIS A 93 -26.17 12.54 -22.18
N PRO A 94 -27.46 12.25 -21.97
CA PRO A 94 -28.22 11.42 -22.90
C PRO A 94 -28.39 12.17 -24.23
N THR A 95 -28.22 11.45 -25.34
CA THR A 95 -28.53 11.92 -26.70
C THR A 95 -29.99 11.69 -27.04
#